data_AF-A0A813DPA8-F1
#
_entry.id   AF-A0A813DPA8-F1
#
_cell.length_a   1.000
_cell.length_b   1.000
_cell.length_c   1.000
_cell.angle_alpha   90.00
_cell.angle_beta   90.00
_cell.angle_gamma   90.00
#
_symmetry.space_group_name_H-M   'P 1'
#
loop_
_entity.id
_entity.type
_entity.pdbx_description
1 polymer ?
#
loop_
_entity_poly.entity_id
_entity_poly.type
_entity_poly.pdbx_seq_one_letter_code
_entity_poly.pdbx_strand_id
1 'polypeptide(L)'
;MSSTELIQQLLQAEKQAEEVVSAAKKSRLAKLRQAKEKAEEEIKEFRDKEEAKFQKEMGFKATTDPADALKESTKAEIAGVMKDFATHKARTIEYIVGRVMDVQVTLTSTQIQGPLDASFLRADAELRTLAEAVDRFLRDDPADKPAADAGGSQEAHGSTSAGKSTQQVQLPGLEANDFRHPLDRRQTRVLESIPAISGVVRQVVAQLEQSIYQDNISSSILVGEKQYPSVHVMLQRACDILDIPKEQRPEVYSRQNPQPNAYTLAVQGKRPFIVVHTSLLDLCCPAEVEAVIAHELGHIKCEHGTWLSAANVLLVGASALPLPARVLGPVLERLQEDLGAWQRAAELSCDRASLLVAQDPWVALSVLVKLSGGSSMNSPSSKQVLPKEQLQAFLEQAKHYDESKSQQGPLQ
;
A
#
# COMPACT_ATOMS: atom_id res chain seq x y z
N MET A 1 -4.85 39.08 -54.23
CA MET A 1 -4.81 39.49 -52.82
C MET A 1 -3.43 40.04 -52.54
N SER A 2 -3.36 41.28 -52.08
CA SER A 2 -2.10 41.94 -51.75
C SER A 2 -1.48 41.28 -50.50
N SER A 3 -0.15 41.24 -50.40
CA SER A 3 0.55 40.73 -49.22
C SER A 3 0.11 41.44 -47.93
N THR A 4 -0.25 42.73 -48.03
CA THR A 4 -0.82 43.52 -46.93
C THR A 4 -2.19 43.03 -46.46
N GLU A 5 -3.05 42.55 -47.36
CA GLU A 5 -4.38 42.03 -47.01
C GLU A 5 -4.27 40.71 -46.23
N LEU A 6 -3.33 39.85 -46.62
CA LEU A 6 -3.07 38.57 -45.94
C LEU A 6 -2.51 38.79 -44.53
N ILE A 7 -1.61 39.77 -44.35
CA ILE A 7 -1.06 40.12 -43.03
C ILE A 7 -2.17 40.68 -42.13
N GLN A 8 -3.07 41.49 -42.67
CA GLN A 8 -4.17 42.07 -41.89
C GLN A 8 -5.20 40.99 -41.48
N GLN A 9 -5.47 40.01 -42.35
CA GLN A 9 -6.28 38.85 -41.99
C GLN A 9 -5.64 37.99 -40.89
N LEU A 10 -4.31 37.79 -40.95
CA LEU A 10 -3.57 37.07 -39.91
C LEU A 10 -3.65 37.76 -38.54
N LEU A 11 -3.42 39.07 -38.49
CA LEU A 11 -3.53 39.86 -37.25
C LEU A 11 -4.95 39.82 -36.67
N GLN A 12 -5.96 39.83 -37.53
CA GLN A 12 -7.36 39.75 -37.10
C GLN A 12 -7.70 38.35 -36.56
N ALA A 13 -7.19 37.29 -37.18
CA ALA A 13 -7.34 35.92 -36.71
C ALA A 13 -6.60 35.69 -35.37
N GLU A 14 -5.41 36.26 -35.20
CA GLU A 14 -4.64 36.19 -33.95
C GLU A 14 -5.39 36.85 -32.80
N LYS A 15 -5.95 38.05 -33.03
CA LYS A 15 -6.76 38.76 -32.03
C LYS A 15 -8.01 37.97 -31.64
N GLN A 16 -8.71 37.38 -32.62
CA GLN A 16 -9.88 36.54 -32.36
C GLN A 16 -9.51 35.29 -31.54
N ALA A 17 -8.39 34.65 -31.86
CA ALA A 17 -7.90 33.50 -31.11
C ALA A 17 -7.57 33.87 -29.65
N GLU A 18 -6.92 35.01 -29.44
CA GLU A 18 -6.59 35.51 -28.10
C GLU A 18 -7.85 35.83 -27.28
N GLU A 19 -8.86 36.45 -27.89
CA GLU A 19 -10.15 36.72 -27.24
C GLU A 19 -10.86 35.41 -26.82
N VAL A 20 -10.90 34.41 -27.70
CA VAL A 20 -11.50 33.09 -27.41
C VAL A 20 -10.78 32.40 -26.25
N VAL A 21 -9.45 32.41 -26.25
CA VAL A 21 -8.64 31.81 -25.17
C VAL A 21 -8.88 32.56 -23.85
N SER A 22 -8.95 33.89 -23.88
CA SER A 22 -9.20 34.70 -22.69
C SER A 22 -10.60 34.45 -22.10
N ALA A 23 -11.62 34.31 -22.96
CA ALA A 23 -12.99 34.00 -22.56
C ALA A 23 -13.10 32.60 -21.96
N ALA A 24 -12.43 31.60 -22.57
CA ALA A 24 -12.37 30.24 -22.04
C ALA A 24 -11.70 30.19 -20.66
N LYS A 25 -10.59 30.92 -20.46
CA LYS A 25 -9.91 31.03 -19.15
C LYS A 25 -10.83 31.65 -18.09
N LYS A 26 -11.54 32.74 -18.42
CA LYS A 26 -12.50 33.39 -17.50
C LYS A 26 -13.67 32.47 -17.15
N SER A 27 -14.25 31.77 -18.13
CA SER A 27 -15.34 30.81 -17.91
C SER A 27 -14.92 29.64 -17.02
N ARG A 28 -13.71 29.10 -17.23
CA ARG A 28 -13.14 28.04 -16.39
C ARG A 28 -12.95 28.50 -14.95
N LEU A 29 -12.41 29.71 -14.74
CA LEU A 29 -12.21 30.27 -13.40
C LEU A 29 -13.54 30.48 -12.67
N ALA A 30 -14.57 30.95 -13.38
CA ALA A 30 -15.91 31.14 -12.81
C ALA A 30 -16.55 29.81 -12.38
N LYS A 31 -16.46 28.77 -13.22
CA LYS A 31 -16.96 27.42 -12.87
C LYS A 31 -16.25 26.83 -11.65
N LEU A 32 -14.93 27.02 -11.53
CA LEU A 32 -14.16 26.56 -10.38
C LEU A 32 -14.56 27.28 -9.08
N ARG A 33 -14.77 28.61 -9.13
CA ARG A 33 -15.24 29.37 -7.97
C ARG A 33 -16.64 28.92 -7.54
N GLN A 34 -17.56 28.77 -8.48
CA GLN A 34 -18.92 28.32 -8.20
C GLN A 34 -18.93 26.90 -7.58
N ALA A 35 -18.10 25.99 -8.09
CA ALA A 35 -17.98 24.64 -7.53
C ALA A 35 -17.42 24.67 -6.10
N LYS A 36 -16.44 25.55 -5.83
CA LYS A 36 -15.85 25.72 -4.50
C LYS A 36 -16.86 26.29 -3.50
N GLU A 37 -17.56 27.37 -3.87
CA GLU A 37 -18.57 28.00 -3.02
C GLU A 37 -19.68 27.01 -2.65
N LYS A 38 -20.18 26.23 -3.62
CA LYS A 38 -21.20 25.22 -3.37
C LYS A 38 -20.72 24.10 -2.43
N ALA A 39 -19.48 23.64 -2.59
CA ALA A 39 -18.91 22.63 -1.70
C ALA A 39 -18.70 23.16 -0.27
N GLU A 40 -18.29 24.41 -0.12
CA GLU A 40 -18.16 25.06 1.20
C GLU A 40 -19.52 25.21 1.90
N GLU A 41 -20.58 25.53 1.16
CA GLU A 41 -21.96 25.56 1.68
C GLU A 41 -22.42 24.17 2.16
N GLU A 42 -22.22 23.13 1.36
CA GLU A 42 -22.60 21.75 1.71
C GLU A 42 -21.85 21.24 2.96
N ILE A 43 -20.55 21.55 3.08
CA ILE A 43 -19.74 21.18 4.25
C ILE A 43 -20.23 21.91 5.50
N LYS A 44 -20.57 23.20 5.38
CA LYS A 44 -21.08 23.99 6.50
C LYS A 44 -22.41 23.44 7.00
N GLU A 45 -23.35 23.17 6.11
CA GLU A 45 -24.63 22.56 6.48
C GLU A 45 -24.46 21.20 7.16
N PHE A 46 -23.51 20.39 6.70
CA PHE A 46 -23.22 19.09 7.31
C PHE A 46 -22.65 19.24 8.72
N ARG A 47 -21.68 20.16 8.92
CA ARG A 47 -21.11 20.44 10.23
C ARG A 47 -22.16 20.92 11.22
N ASP A 48 -23.01 21.87 10.82
CA ASP A 48 -24.04 22.43 11.69
C ASP A 48 -25.06 21.35 12.11
N LYS A 49 -25.41 20.42 11.21
CA LYS A 49 -26.28 19.27 11.51
C LYS A 49 -25.64 18.29 12.49
N GLU A 50 -24.38 17.94 12.30
CA GLU A 50 -23.66 17.02 13.18
C GLU A 50 -23.42 17.62 14.57
N GLU A 51 -23.11 18.92 14.66
CA GLU A 51 -22.93 19.60 15.95
C GLU A 51 -24.25 19.71 16.73
N ALA A 52 -25.36 19.99 16.05
CA ALA A 52 -26.70 19.96 16.66
C ALA A 52 -27.06 18.55 17.16
N LYS A 53 -26.71 17.50 16.41
CA LYS A 53 -26.91 16.11 16.81
C LYS A 53 -26.04 15.75 18.03
N PHE A 54 -24.78 16.15 18.02
CA PHE A 54 -23.84 15.95 19.13
C PHE A 54 -24.31 16.65 20.41
N GLN A 55 -24.76 17.92 20.34
CA GLN A 55 -25.31 18.61 21.51
C GLN A 55 -26.55 17.91 22.07
N LYS A 56 -27.43 17.38 21.20
CA LYS A 56 -28.61 16.63 21.63
C LYS A 56 -28.26 15.33 22.36
N GLU A 57 -27.23 14.62 21.90
CA GLU A 57 -26.76 13.37 22.52
C GLU A 57 -25.92 13.60 23.78
N MET A 58 -25.11 14.66 23.83
CA MET A 58 -24.26 14.99 24.98
C MET A 58 -25.01 15.69 26.11
N GLY A 59 -26.04 16.49 25.80
CA GLY A 59 -26.92 17.09 26.80
C GLY A 59 -27.63 16.04 27.67
N PHE A 60 -27.87 14.84 27.13
CA PHE A 60 -28.45 13.73 27.88
C PHE A 60 -27.44 13.01 28.80
N LYS A 61 -26.14 13.06 28.48
CA LYS A 61 -25.07 12.37 29.24
C LYS A 61 -24.42 13.24 30.32
N ALA A 62 -24.63 14.56 30.29
CA ALA A 62 -24.04 15.48 31.27
C ALA A 62 -24.74 15.49 32.64
N THR A 63 -25.91 14.85 32.78
CA THR A 63 -26.71 14.87 34.03
C THR A 63 -26.46 13.66 34.95
N THR A 64 -25.58 12.73 34.59
CA THR A 64 -25.29 11.55 35.43
C THR A 64 -23.79 11.47 35.67
N ASP A 65 -23.37 11.75 36.89
CA ASP A 65 -21.97 11.64 37.31
C ASP A 65 -21.54 10.15 37.23
N PRO A 66 -20.61 9.79 36.32
CA PRO A 66 -20.20 8.39 36.12
C PRO A 66 -19.51 7.80 37.36
N ALA A 67 -19.02 8.64 38.29
CA ALA A 67 -18.30 8.17 39.46
C ALA A 67 -19.21 7.51 40.53
N ASP A 68 -20.47 7.93 40.63
CA ASP A 68 -21.39 7.37 41.64
C ASP A 68 -22.04 6.07 41.16
N ALA A 69 -22.34 5.95 39.87
CA ALA A 69 -22.82 4.68 39.27
C ALA A 69 -21.75 3.56 39.34
N LEU A 70 -20.46 3.92 39.21
CA LEU A 70 -19.37 2.95 39.25
C LEU A 70 -19.14 2.38 40.66
N LYS A 71 -19.32 3.20 41.71
CA LYS A 71 -19.08 2.79 43.11
C LYS A 71 -20.08 1.74 43.59
N GLU A 72 -21.36 1.90 43.26
CA GLU A 72 -22.37 0.90 43.63
C GLU A 72 -22.15 -0.44 42.91
N SER A 73 -21.90 -0.41 41.60
CA SER A 73 -21.63 -1.62 40.81
C SER A 73 -20.39 -2.36 41.33
N THR A 74 -19.30 -1.63 41.58
CA THR A 74 -18.04 -2.22 42.07
C THR A 74 -18.21 -2.87 43.45
N LYS A 75 -19.00 -2.25 44.34
CA LYS A 75 -19.25 -2.81 45.68
C LYS A 75 -20.11 -4.08 45.63
N ALA A 76 -21.09 -4.12 44.73
CA ALA A 76 -21.93 -5.30 44.53
C ALA A 76 -21.12 -6.47 43.92
N GLU A 77 -20.25 -6.19 42.95
CA GLU A 77 -19.39 -7.20 42.33
C GLU A 77 -18.36 -7.78 43.31
N ILE A 78 -17.70 -6.94 44.11
CA ILE A 78 -16.76 -7.41 45.14
C ILE A 78 -17.47 -8.31 46.16
N ALA A 79 -18.70 -7.98 46.56
CA ALA A 79 -19.48 -8.81 47.47
C ALA A 79 -19.88 -10.15 46.84
N GLY A 80 -20.22 -10.16 45.55
CA GLY A 80 -20.49 -11.39 44.78
C GLY A 80 -19.27 -12.30 44.71
N VAL A 81 -18.11 -11.76 44.31
CA VAL A 81 -16.86 -12.51 44.21
C VAL A 81 -16.43 -13.11 45.56
N MET A 82 -16.59 -12.37 46.65
CA MET A 82 -16.27 -12.87 48.00
C MET A 82 -17.22 -13.98 48.46
N LYS A 83 -18.51 -13.89 48.11
CA LYS A 83 -19.51 -14.91 48.41
C LYS A 83 -19.24 -16.20 47.62
N ASP A 84 -18.92 -16.08 46.34
CA ASP A 84 -18.60 -17.22 45.48
C ASP A 84 -17.30 -17.90 45.94
N PHE A 85 -16.28 -17.10 46.31
CA PHE A 85 -15.06 -17.62 46.90
C PHE A 85 -15.34 -18.43 48.18
N ALA A 86 -16.12 -17.89 49.12
CA ALA A 86 -16.45 -18.58 50.37
C ALA A 86 -17.27 -19.87 50.13
N THR A 87 -18.20 -19.84 49.17
CA THR A 87 -19.08 -20.96 48.86
C THR A 87 -18.34 -22.11 48.18
N HIS A 88 -17.38 -21.80 47.30
CA HIS A 88 -16.70 -22.80 46.47
C HIS A 88 -15.33 -23.22 47.01
N LYS A 89 -14.72 -22.49 47.95
CA LYS A 89 -13.39 -22.78 48.50
C LYS A 89 -13.21 -24.24 48.94
N ALA A 90 -14.13 -24.79 49.72
CA ALA A 90 -14.01 -26.15 50.24
C ALA A 90 -14.05 -27.20 49.11
N ARG A 91 -15.01 -27.06 48.18
CA ARG A 91 -15.14 -27.94 47.02
C ARG A 91 -13.94 -27.86 46.08
N THR A 92 -13.39 -26.67 45.86
CA THR A 92 -12.23 -26.48 44.98
C THR A 92 -10.97 -27.08 45.59
N ILE A 93 -10.77 -26.94 46.91
CA ILE A 93 -9.64 -27.59 47.60
C ILE A 93 -9.77 -29.11 47.51
N GLU A 94 -10.95 -29.65 47.77
CA GLU A 94 -11.22 -31.08 47.69
C GLU A 94 -11.05 -31.63 46.26
N TYR A 95 -11.48 -30.87 45.25
CA TYR A 95 -11.28 -31.20 43.84
C TYR A 95 -9.80 -31.19 43.44
N ILE A 96 -9.03 -30.18 43.85
CA ILE A 96 -7.60 -30.09 43.54
C ILE A 96 -6.85 -31.23 44.23
N VAL A 97 -7.10 -31.47 45.52
CA VAL A 97 -6.48 -32.59 46.25
C VAL A 97 -6.87 -33.92 45.61
N GLY A 98 -8.14 -34.11 45.27
CA GLY A 98 -8.61 -35.31 44.57
C GLY A 98 -7.94 -35.52 43.22
N ARG A 99 -7.77 -34.47 42.41
CA ARG A 99 -7.11 -34.55 41.09
C ARG A 99 -5.60 -34.73 41.16
N VAL A 100 -4.95 -34.18 42.19
CA VAL A 100 -3.50 -34.37 42.42
C VAL A 100 -3.22 -35.79 42.92
N MET A 101 -4.16 -36.40 43.65
CA MET A 101 -4.03 -37.78 44.11
C MET A 101 -4.54 -38.82 43.11
N ASP A 102 -5.43 -38.44 42.19
CA ASP A 102 -5.94 -39.29 41.12
C ASP A 102 -5.09 -39.16 39.84
N VAL A 103 -3.88 -39.74 39.88
CA VAL A 103 -3.03 -39.91 38.69
C VAL A 103 -3.39 -41.22 38.00
N GLN A 104 -4.24 -41.14 36.98
CA GLN A 104 -4.53 -42.28 36.10
C GLN A 104 -3.37 -42.53 35.13
N VAL A 105 -2.73 -43.70 35.22
CA VAL A 105 -1.57 -44.09 34.38
C VAL A 105 -1.97 -44.80 33.07
N THR A 106 -3.24 -44.72 32.68
CA THR A 106 -3.76 -45.32 31.43
C THR A 106 -4.86 -44.47 30.81
N LEU A 107 -4.82 -44.30 29.49
CA LEU A 107 -5.79 -43.51 28.70
C LEU A 107 -7.17 -44.17 28.69
N THR A 108 -8.24 -43.37 28.81
CA THR A 108 -9.63 -43.83 28.86
C THR A 108 -10.33 -43.75 27.50
N SER A 109 -11.21 -44.72 27.25
CA SER A 109 -11.94 -45.00 26.00
C SER A 109 -12.85 -43.89 25.49
N THR A 110 -13.09 -42.83 26.26
CA THR A 110 -13.84 -41.64 25.83
C THR A 110 -13.02 -40.70 24.94
N GLN A 111 -11.68 -40.82 24.91
CA GLN A 111 -10.84 -40.14 23.91
C GLN A 111 -10.96 -40.78 22.51
N ILE A 112 -11.67 -41.92 22.38
CA ILE A 112 -11.79 -42.66 21.12
C ILE A 112 -13.09 -42.33 20.37
N GLN A 113 -14.18 -41.83 20.99
CA GLN A 113 -15.44 -41.63 20.25
C GLN A 113 -16.33 -40.49 20.81
N GLY A 114 -16.57 -39.45 20.01
CA GLY A 114 -17.71 -38.54 20.19
C GLY A 114 -17.63 -37.19 19.44
N PRO A 115 -18.37 -36.99 18.33
CA PRO A 115 -18.43 -35.72 17.59
C PRO A 115 -19.61 -34.83 18.05
N LEU A 116 -19.38 -33.51 18.14
CA LEU A 116 -20.40 -32.49 18.44
C LEU A 116 -20.67 -31.60 17.23
N ASP A 117 -21.90 -31.73 16.72
CA ASP A 117 -22.78 -30.76 16.00
C ASP A 117 -22.24 -29.88 14.84
N ALA A 118 -22.65 -30.22 13.60
CA ALA A 118 -22.16 -29.65 12.34
C ALA A 118 -22.72 -28.27 11.94
N SER A 119 -23.65 -27.69 12.70
CA SER A 119 -24.22 -26.36 12.43
C SER A 119 -23.52 -25.23 13.21
N PHE A 120 -23.04 -25.52 14.42
CA PHE A 120 -22.13 -24.63 15.16
C PHE A 120 -20.71 -24.66 14.57
N LEU A 121 -20.31 -25.81 14.03
CA LEU A 121 -19.00 -26.01 13.40
C LEU A 121 -18.80 -25.24 12.09
N ARG A 122 -19.83 -24.71 11.40
CA ARG A 122 -19.61 -23.89 10.19
C ARG A 122 -19.31 -22.43 10.50
N ALA A 123 -20.04 -21.83 11.45
CA ALA A 123 -19.72 -20.49 11.94
C ALA A 123 -18.40 -20.49 12.74
N ASP A 124 -18.16 -21.55 13.52
CA ASP A 124 -16.92 -21.74 14.27
C ASP A 124 -15.76 -22.21 13.40
N ALA A 125 -15.98 -22.92 12.28
CA ALA A 125 -14.90 -23.20 11.31
C ALA A 125 -14.57 -21.99 10.45
N GLU A 126 -15.53 -21.13 10.08
CA GLU A 126 -15.25 -19.88 9.38
C GLU A 126 -14.55 -18.87 10.31
N LEU A 127 -14.98 -18.76 11.57
CA LEU A 127 -14.26 -17.97 12.57
C LEU A 127 -12.94 -18.62 12.99
N ARG A 128 -12.82 -19.94 13.05
CA ARG A 128 -11.54 -20.62 13.32
C ARG A 128 -10.61 -20.54 12.13
N THR A 129 -11.07 -20.67 10.90
CA THR A 129 -10.20 -20.50 9.72
C THR A 129 -9.77 -19.05 9.59
N LEU A 130 -10.65 -18.07 9.87
CA LEU A 130 -10.27 -16.66 9.96
C LEU A 130 -9.31 -16.43 11.14
N ALA A 131 -9.62 -16.97 12.32
CA ALA A 131 -8.79 -16.82 13.50
C ALA A 131 -7.46 -17.54 13.34
N GLU A 132 -7.38 -18.72 12.70
CA GLU A 132 -6.18 -19.50 12.40
C GLU A 132 -5.39 -18.92 11.22
N ALA A 133 -6.03 -18.29 10.24
CA ALA A 133 -5.35 -17.59 9.15
C ALA A 133 -4.75 -16.28 9.66
N VAL A 134 -5.51 -15.52 10.44
CA VAL A 134 -5.03 -14.35 11.18
C VAL A 134 -3.94 -14.79 12.13
N ASP A 135 -4.15 -15.78 12.98
CA ASP A 135 -3.18 -16.27 13.95
C ASP A 135 -1.94 -16.92 13.30
N ARG A 136 -2.04 -17.57 12.13
CA ARG A 136 -0.87 -18.03 11.37
C ARG A 136 -0.09 -16.86 10.77
N PHE A 137 -0.79 -15.82 10.31
CA PHE A 137 -0.20 -14.54 9.90
C PHE A 137 0.49 -13.83 11.09
N LEU A 138 -0.16 -13.80 12.27
CA LEU A 138 0.36 -13.24 13.51
C LEU A 138 1.45 -14.12 14.18
N ARG A 139 1.62 -15.39 13.79
CA ARG A 139 2.61 -16.31 14.38
C ARG A 139 3.88 -16.47 13.55
N ASP A 140 3.85 -16.20 12.25
CA ASP A 140 5.05 -16.24 11.42
C ASP A 140 5.90 -14.97 11.66
N ASP A 141 6.62 -14.98 12.79
CA ASP A 141 7.70 -14.04 13.09
C ASP A 141 8.83 -14.22 12.06
N PRO A 142 9.24 -13.17 11.31
CA PRO A 142 10.29 -13.27 10.28
C PRO A 142 11.68 -13.63 10.84
N ALA A 143 11.84 -13.74 12.16
CA ALA A 143 13.12 -13.99 12.81
C ALA A 143 13.47 -15.47 13.07
N ASP A 144 12.53 -16.43 12.93
CA ASP A 144 12.76 -17.78 13.47
C ASP A 144 12.68 -18.89 12.39
N LYS A 145 13.70 -18.96 11.53
CA LYS A 145 14.20 -20.22 10.94
C LYS A 145 15.59 -20.05 10.31
N PRO A 146 16.47 -21.06 10.44
CA PRO A 146 17.89 -20.93 10.13
C PRO A 146 18.15 -20.87 8.63
N ALA A 147 19.16 -20.08 8.26
CA ALA A 147 19.71 -20.00 6.93
C ALA A 147 20.07 -21.40 6.40
N ALA A 148 19.35 -21.85 5.38
CA ALA A 148 19.67 -23.06 4.64
C ALA A 148 20.35 -22.67 3.31
N ASP A 149 21.66 -22.86 3.31
CA ASP A 149 22.51 -23.31 2.21
C ASP A 149 22.47 -22.50 0.89
N ALA A 150 23.39 -21.54 0.79
CA ALA A 150 23.86 -21.00 -0.48
C ALA A 150 25.29 -21.50 -0.72
N GLY A 151 25.39 -22.76 -1.16
CA GLY A 151 26.63 -23.35 -1.67
C GLY A 151 26.98 -22.82 -3.06
N GLY A 152 28.08 -22.07 -3.13
CA GLY A 152 29.17 -22.20 -4.10
C GLY A 152 28.92 -21.93 -5.59
N SER A 153 29.54 -20.86 -6.10
CA SER A 153 30.41 -20.94 -7.29
C SER A 153 31.32 -19.72 -7.37
N GLN A 154 32.63 -19.96 -7.21
CA GLN A 154 33.70 -19.06 -7.63
C GLN A 154 33.87 -19.16 -9.15
N GLU A 155 34.07 -18.02 -9.82
CA GLU A 155 34.90 -17.80 -11.02
C GLU A 155 34.90 -16.27 -11.27
N ALA A 156 36.00 -15.54 -11.06
CA ALA A 156 37.21 -15.37 -11.88
C ALA A 156 37.13 -14.20 -12.91
N HIS A 157 38.03 -13.25 -12.69
CA HIS A 157 38.65 -12.27 -13.58
C HIS A 157 37.87 -11.14 -14.27
N GLY A 158 38.45 -9.95 -14.11
CA GLY A 158 37.98 -8.69 -14.66
C GLY A 158 38.21 -8.51 -16.15
N SER A 159 37.57 -7.48 -16.69
CA SER A 159 38.12 -6.67 -17.77
C SER A 159 37.37 -5.35 -17.86
N THR A 160 38.14 -4.27 -17.86
CA THR A 160 37.74 -2.92 -18.27
C THR A 160 37.23 -2.94 -19.71
N SER A 161 36.07 -2.37 -19.99
CA SER A 161 35.76 -1.86 -21.33
C SER A 161 34.72 -0.76 -21.29
N ALA A 162 35.13 0.37 -21.86
CA ALA A 162 34.30 1.52 -22.16
C ALA A 162 33.16 1.20 -23.15
N GLY A 163 32.08 1.98 -23.01
CA GLY A 163 31.09 2.38 -24.02
C GLY A 163 30.70 1.41 -25.13
N LYS A 164 29.55 0.75 -24.97
CA LYS A 164 28.63 0.42 -26.08
C LYS A 164 27.20 0.58 -25.58
N SER A 165 26.34 1.25 -26.35
CA SER A 165 24.90 1.31 -26.08
C SER A 165 24.30 -0.09 -26.25
N THR A 166 24.13 -0.81 -25.15
CA THR A 166 23.48 -2.12 -25.11
C THR A 166 22.00 -1.92 -25.41
N GLN A 167 21.52 -2.53 -26.50
CA GLN A 167 20.07 -2.70 -26.67
C GLN A 167 19.58 -3.60 -25.53
N GLN A 168 18.60 -3.13 -24.76
CA GLN A 168 17.97 -3.90 -23.68
C GLN A 168 17.45 -5.23 -24.24
N VAL A 169 17.75 -6.33 -23.56
CA VAL A 169 17.29 -7.66 -23.93
C VAL A 169 15.81 -7.80 -23.58
N GLN A 170 15.00 -8.26 -24.53
CA GLN A 170 13.59 -8.59 -24.31
C GLN A 170 13.47 -9.93 -23.55
N LEU A 171 12.52 -10.03 -22.62
CA LEU A 171 12.31 -11.23 -21.78
C LEU A 171 10.93 -11.86 -22.04
N PRO A 172 10.74 -12.53 -23.19
CA PRO A 172 9.46 -13.14 -23.54
C PRO A 172 9.11 -14.30 -22.60
N GLY A 173 7.84 -14.43 -22.22
CA GLY A 173 7.34 -15.48 -21.33
C GLY A 173 7.62 -15.23 -19.85
N LEU A 174 8.05 -14.03 -19.47
CA LEU A 174 8.28 -13.69 -18.07
C LEU A 174 6.93 -13.69 -17.32
N GLU A 175 6.77 -14.53 -16.31
CA GLU A 175 5.61 -14.50 -15.43
C GLU A 175 5.87 -13.60 -14.21
N ALA A 176 4.81 -13.19 -13.52
CA ALA A 176 4.93 -12.41 -12.28
C ALA A 176 5.76 -13.15 -11.23
N ASN A 177 5.55 -14.47 -11.11
CA ASN A 177 6.24 -15.29 -10.13
C ASN A 177 7.74 -15.40 -10.39
N ASP A 178 8.23 -15.27 -11.62
CA ASP A 178 9.65 -15.48 -11.94
C ASP A 178 10.57 -14.47 -11.26
N PHE A 179 10.11 -13.23 -11.08
CA PHE A 179 10.87 -12.18 -10.42
C PHE A 179 10.36 -11.82 -9.03
N ARG A 180 9.14 -12.25 -8.66
CA ARG A 180 8.54 -11.96 -7.35
C ARG A 180 9.46 -12.34 -6.18
N HIS A 181 9.63 -11.43 -5.23
CA HIS A 181 10.42 -11.67 -4.03
C HIS A 181 9.81 -12.82 -3.21
N PRO A 182 10.63 -13.74 -2.64
CA PRO A 182 10.10 -14.87 -1.87
C PRO A 182 9.24 -14.45 -0.67
N LEU A 183 9.56 -13.33 -0.01
CA LEU A 183 8.78 -12.80 1.11
C LEU A 183 7.39 -12.33 0.64
N ASP A 184 7.34 -11.57 -0.44
CA ASP A 184 6.09 -11.12 -1.05
C ASP A 184 5.24 -12.31 -1.51
N ARG A 185 5.84 -13.31 -2.18
CA ARG A 185 5.13 -14.52 -2.58
C ARG A 185 4.52 -15.26 -1.39
N ARG A 186 5.24 -15.36 -0.27
CA ARG A 186 4.74 -16.02 0.95
C ARG A 186 3.60 -15.24 1.58
N GLN A 187 3.78 -13.94 1.77
CA GLN A 187 2.78 -13.08 2.41
C GLN A 187 1.52 -12.91 1.56
N THR A 188 1.67 -12.80 0.23
CA THR A 188 0.52 -12.74 -0.68
C THR A 188 -0.29 -14.03 -0.66
N ARG A 189 0.33 -15.21 -0.60
CA ARG A 189 -0.41 -16.48 -0.42
C ARG A 189 -1.21 -16.54 0.88
N VAL A 190 -0.72 -15.88 1.94
CA VAL A 190 -1.47 -15.78 3.19
C VAL A 190 -2.67 -14.87 3.01
N LEU A 191 -2.51 -13.72 2.34
CA LEU A 191 -3.63 -12.83 2.02
C LEU A 191 -4.67 -13.49 1.10
N GLU A 192 -4.23 -14.31 0.14
CA GLU A 192 -5.10 -15.13 -0.73
C GLU A 192 -5.95 -16.15 0.04
N SER A 193 -5.48 -16.60 1.20
CA SER A 193 -6.21 -17.53 2.06
C SER A 193 -7.28 -16.86 2.92
N ILE A 194 -7.28 -15.52 3.01
CA ILE A 194 -8.29 -14.78 3.76
C ILE A 194 -9.59 -14.83 2.95
N PRO A 195 -10.71 -15.33 3.55
CA PRO A 195 -11.98 -15.45 2.84
C PRO A 195 -12.40 -14.09 2.27
N ALA A 196 -13.02 -14.14 1.08
CA ALA A 196 -13.36 -12.96 0.30
C ALA A 196 -14.07 -11.90 1.18
N ILE A 197 -13.47 -10.72 1.20
CA ILE A 197 -14.02 -9.51 1.82
C ILE A 197 -15.49 -9.34 1.43
N SER A 198 -16.35 -9.17 2.44
CA SER A 198 -17.80 -9.02 2.26
C SER A 198 -18.16 -7.91 1.25
N GLY A 199 -19.32 -8.05 0.59
CA GLY A 199 -19.74 -7.14 -0.50
C GLY A 199 -19.85 -5.67 -0.10
N VAL A 200 -20.18 -5.36 1.16
CA VAL A 200 -20.25 -3.97 1.66
C VAL A 200 -18.89 -3.30 1.60
N VAL A 201 -17.85 -4.01 2.00
CA VAL A 201 -16.53 -3.42 2.13
C VAL A 201 -15.86 -3.28 0.76
N ARG A 202 -16.11 -4.23 -0.15
CA ARG A 202 -15.78 -4.10 -1.57
C ARG A 202 -16.44 -2.86 -2.20
N GLN A 203 -17.68 -2.56 -1.83
CA GLN A 203 -18.40 -1.39 -2.34
C GLN A 203 -17.77 -0.07 -1.87
N VAL A 204 -17.32 0.02 -0.61
CA VAL A 204 -16.65 1.21 -0.07
C VAL A 204 -15.33 1.47 -0.80
N VAL A 205 -14.52 0.42 -1.01
CA VAL A 205 -13.29 0.51 -1.80
C VAL A 205 -13.56 0.97 -3.22
N ALA A 206 -14.53 0.33 -3.89
CA ALA A 206 -14.84 0.66 -5.27
C ALA A 206 -15.26 2.14 -5.42
N GLN A 207 -15.98 2.70 -4.43
CA GLN A 207 -16.32 4.13 -4.42
C GLN A 207 -15.10 5.03 -4.23
N LEU A 208 -14.19 4.69 -3.31
CA LEU A 208 -12.95 5.44 -3.10
C LEU A 208 -12.06 5.40 -4.34
N GLU A 209 -11.82 4.20 -4.89
CA GLU A 209 -11.07 3.99 -6.13
C GLU A 209 -11.68 4.80 -7.29
N GLN A 210 -13.01 4.80 -7.42
CA GLN A 210 -13.71 5.58 -8.42
C GLN A 210 -13.51 7.08 -8.23
N SER A 211 -13.57 7.59 -7.00
CA SER A 211 -13.33 9.00 -6.71
C SER A 211 -11.91 9.42 -7.07
N ILE A 212 -10.91 8.61 -6.69
CA ILE A 212 -9.50 8.85 -6.99
C ILE A 212 -9.25 8.79 -8.50
N TYR A 213 -9.89 7.87 -9.21
CA TYR A 213 -9.84 7.79 -10.67
C TYR A 213 -10.35 9.08 -11.32
N GLN A 214 -11.53 9.57 -10.90
CA GLN A 214 -12.12 10.78 -11.47
C GLN A 214 -11.26 12.02 -11.19
N ASP A 215 -10.72 12.16 -9.97
CA ASP A 215 -9.79 13.25 -9.64
C ASP A 215 -8.57 13.22 -10.56
N ASN A 216 -7.94 12.06 -10.70
CA ASN A 216 -6.72 11.93 -11.50
C ASN A 216 -6.94 12.19 -12.98
N ILE A 217 -8.01 11.67 -13.58
CA ILE A 217 -8.31 11.93 -15.00
C ILE A 217 -8.68 13.39 -15.23
N SER A 218 -9.34 14.04 -14.28
CA SER A 218 -9.72 15.46 -14.42
C SER A 218 -8.55 16.42 -14.28
N SER A 219 -7.51 16.04 -13.52
CA SER A 219 -6.40 16.92 -13.12
C SER A 219 -5.04 16.57 -13.75
N SER A 220 -4.99 15.56 -14.62
CA SER A 220 -3.74 15.06 -15.22
C SER A 220 -3.81 15.02 -16.75
N ILE A 221 -2.64 15.00 -17.39
CA ILE A 221 -2.49 14.90 -18.84
C ILE A 221 -2.21 13.44 -19.20
N LEU A 222 -3.02 12.86 -20.09
CA LEU A 222 -2.78 11.52 -20.61
C LEU A 222 -1.49 11.50 -21.45
N VAL A 223 -0.63 10.53 -21.17
CA VAL A 223 0.58 10.23 -21.94
C VAL A 223 0.21 9.28 -23.09
N GLY A 224 0.55 9.69 -24.31
CA GLY A 224 0.29 8.93 -25.53
C GLY A 224 1.25 9.30 -26.65
N GLU A 225 1.03 8.75 -27.85
CA GLU A 225 1.91 8.97 -29.00
C GLU A 225 2.09 10.45 -29.39
N LYS A 226 1.08 11.29 -29.12
CA LYS A 226 1.12 12.74 -29.41
C LYS A 226 1.41 13.59 -28.19
N GLN A 227 1.22 13.06 -26.98
CA GLN A 227 1.32 13.79 -25.71
C GLN A 227 2.36 13.10 -24.84
N TYR A 228 3.53 13.72 -24.66
CA TYR A 228 4.69 13.06 -24.03
C TYR A 228 5.15 11.76 -24.73
N PRO A 229 5.48 11.82 -26.03
CA PRO A 229 5.85 10.63 -26.81
C PRO A 229 7.05 9.87 -26.26
N SER A 230 8.03 10.56 -25.66
CA SER A 230 9.20 9.93 -25.06
C SER A 230 8.83 9.00 -23.91
N VAL A 231 7.96 9.45 -23.01
CA VAL A 231 7.45 8.67 -21.88
C VAL A 231 6.58 7.53 -22.38
N HIS A 232 5.75 7.77 -23.41
CA HIS A 232 4.95 6.72 -24.02
C HIS A 232 5.82 5.59 -24.59
N VAL A 233 6.92 5.91 -25.28
CA VAL A 233 7.86 4.92 -25.80
C VAL A 233 8.52 4.14 -24.65
N MET A 234 8.93 4.81 -23.57
CA MET A 234 9.50 4.14 -22.39
C MET A 234 8.52 3.14 -21.79
N LEU A 235 7.25 3.54 -21.63
CA LEU A 235 6.19 2.64 -21.15
C LEU A 235 6.05 1.42 -22.05
N GLN A 236 5.97 1.61 -23.38
CA GLN A 236 5.83 0.48 -24.31
C GLN A 236 7.02 -0.47 -24.21
N ARG A 237 8.25 0.05 -24.18
CA ARG A 237 9.47 -0.76 -24.02
C ARG A 237 9.48 -1.53 -22.71
N ALA A 238 9.15 -0.88 -21.60
CA ALA A 238 9.09 -1.52 -20.29
C ALA A 238 8.02 -2.63 -20.25
N CYS A 239 6.85 -2.39 -20.86
CA CYS A 239 5.81 -3.41 -21.02
C CYS A 239 6.26 -4.57 -21.91
N ASP A 240 6.99 -4.31 -23.00
CA ASP A 240 7.52 -5.35 -23.88
C ASP A 240 8.57 -6.21 -23.14
N ILE A 241 9.49 -5.59 -22.39
CA ILE A 241 10.52 -6.30 -21.61
C ILE A 241 9.88 -7.11 -20.49
N LEU A 242 8.89 -6.56 -19.79
CA LEU A 242 8.15 -7.27 -18.75
C LEU A 242 7.05 -8.15 -19.33
N ASP A 243 6.98 -8.40 -20.64
CA ASP A 243 5.97 -9.26 -21.28
C ASP A 243 4.53 -9.01 -20.81
N ILE A 244 4.15 -7.73 -20.71
CA ILE A 244 2.79 -7.33 -20.31
C ILE A 244 1.90 -7.32 -21.56
N PRO A 245 0.81 -8.13 -21.58
CA PRO A 245 -0.11 -8.20 -22.71
C PRO A 245 -0.70 -6.83 -23.03
N LYS A 246 -0.95 -6.56 -24.33
CA LYS A 246 -1.43 -5.25 -24.81
C LYS A 246 -2.73 -4.81 -24.14
N GLU A 247 -3.59 -5.76 -23.81
CA GLU A 247 -4.89 -5.53 -23.19
C GLU A 247 -4.78 -5.07 -21.73
N GLN A 248 -3.66 -5.42 -21.07
CA GLN A 248 -3.37 -5.12 -19.66
C GLN A 248 -2.40 -3.95 -19.48
N ARG A 249 -1.88 -3.37 -20.58
CA ARG A 249 -0.96 -2.21 -20.51
C ARG A 249 -1.68 -1.03 -19.86
N PRO A 250 -1.08 -0.41 -18.84
CA PRO A 250 -1.71 0.69 -18.15
C PRO A 250 -1.68 1.97 -18.98
N GLU A 251 -2.58 2.87 -18.64
CA GLU A 251 -2.50 4.27 -19.08
C GLU A 251 -1.52 5.02 -18.17
N VAL A 252 -0.74 5.94 -18.72
CA VAL A 252 0.14 6.81 -17.91
C VAL A 252 -0.41 8.22 -17.96
N TYR A 253 -0.47 8.88 -16.80
CA TYR A 253 -0.89 10.26 -16.65
C TYR A 253 0.24 11.10 -16.05
N SER A 254 0.44 12.30 -16.59
CA SER A 254 1.35 13.30 -16.02
C SER A 254 0.54 14.29 -15.17
N ARG A 255 0.87 14.37 -13.87
CA ARG A 255 0.21 15.27 -12.91
C ARG A 255 1.19 16.33 -12.43
N GLN A 256 0.76 17.59 -12.44
CA GLN A 256 1.58 18.66 -11.90
C GLN A 256 1.62 18.57 -10.38
N ASN A 257 2.81 18.31 -9.83
CA ASN A 257 3.03 18.26 -8.39
C ASN A 257 4.52 18.59 -8.09
N PRO A 258 4.82 19.48 -7.13
CA PRO A 258 6.20 19.83 -6.79
C PRO A 258 7.00 18.70 -6.13
N GLN A 259 6.34 17.70 -5.54
CA GLN A 259 7.01 16.57 -4.89
C GLN A 259 7.22 15.42 -5.88
N PRO A 260 8.48 14.98 -6.13
CA PRO A 260 8.77 13.86 -7.02
C PRO A 260 8.06 12.59 -6.53
N ASN A 261 7.19 12.03 -7.37
CA ASN A 261 6.51 10.77 -7.08
C ASN A 261 6.00 10.12 -8.37
N ALA A 262 5.79 8.80 -8.32
CA ALA A 262 4.92 8.07 -9.22
C ALA A 262 4.10 7.08 -8.39
N TYR A 263 2.93 6.69 -8.88
CA TYR A 263 2.14 5.66 -8.22
C TYR A 263 1.19 4.98 -9.19
N THR A 264 0.87 3.73 -8.86
CA THR A 264 -0.05 2.88 -9.61
C THR A 264 -1.39 2.77 -8.91
N LEU A 265 -2.47 2.80 -9.70
CA LEU A 265 -3.81 2.49 -9.23
C LEU A 265 -4.46 1.46 -10.15
N ALA A 266 -4.95 0.38 -9.53
CA ALA A 266 -5.79 -0.62 -10.19
C ALA A 266 -7.22 -0.46 -9.66
N VAL A 267 -8.12 -0.01 -10.51
CA VAL A 267 -9.54 0.18 -10.17
C VAL A 267 -10.35 -0.99 -10.70
N GLN A 268 -11.23 -1.54 -9.88
CA GLN A 268 -12.03 -2.69 -10.28
C GLN A 268 -12.84 -2.41 -11.57
N GLY A 269 -12.70 -3.29 -12.57
CA GLY A 269 -13.44 -3.20 -13.84
C GLY A 269 -12.93 -2.13 -14.81
N LYS A 270 -11.80 -1.49 -14.51
CA LYS A 270 -11.12 -0.52 -15.38
C LYS A 270 -9.70 -0.95 -15.68
N ARG A 271 -9.09 -0.29 -16.67
CA ARG A 271 -7.66 -0.45 -16.94
C ARG A 271 -6.85 0.15 -15.78
N PRO A 272 -5.77 -0.51 -15.34
CA PRO A 272 -4.85 0.09 -14.40
C PRO A 272 -4.21 1.33 -15.03
N PHE A 273 -3.80 2.27 -14.19
CA PHE A 273 -3.10 3.46 -14.66
C PHE A 273 -2.01 3.87 -13.68
N ILE A 274 -0.97 4.52 -14.22
CA ILE A 274 0.17 5.05 -13.49
C ILE A 274 0.08 6.57 -13.56
N VAL A 275 0.26 7.23 -12.42
CA VAL A 275 0.37 8.69 -12.36
C VAL A 275 1.82 9.04 -12.08
N VAL A 276 2.41 9.89 -12.91
CA VAL A 276 3.78 10.37 -12.77
C VAL A 276 3.74 11.87 -12.50
N HIS A 277 4.44 12.32 -11.46
CA HIS A 277 4.53 13.74 -11.15
C HIS A 277 5.54 14.46 -12.07
N THR A 278 5.23 15.70 -12.45
CA THR A 278 6.12 16.53 -13.28
C THR A 278 7.50 16.71 -12.65
N SER A 279 7.57 16.87 -11.32
CA SER A 279 8.83 16.99 -10.58
C SER A 279 9.73 15.76 -10.69
N LEU A 280 9.16 14.55 -10.84
CA LEU A 280 9.94 13.35 -11.12
C LEU A 280 10.56 13.40 -12.52
N LEU A 281 9.78 13.83 -13.51
CA LEU A 281 10.25 13.98 -14.91
C LEU A 281 11.33 15.05 -15.05
N ASP A 282 11.30 16.07 -14.20
CA ASP A 282 12.32 17.13 -14.15
C ASP A 282 13.59 16.68 -13.41
N LEU A 283 13.44 15.81 -12.40
CA LEU A 283 14.53 15.31 -11.55
C LEU A 283 15.33 14.17 -12.20
N CYS A 284 14.65 13.27 -12.91
CA CYS A 284 15.22 12.03 -13.43
C CYS A 284 15.55 12.12 -14.92
N CYS A 285 16.59 11.41 -15.34
CA CYS A 285 16.91 11.20 -16.75
C CYS A 285 16.00 10.13 -17.39
N PRO A 286 15.99 9.99 -18.72
CA PRO A 286 15.16 9.01 -19.43
C PRO A 286 15.25 7.56 -18.90
N ALA A 287 16.47 7.08 -18.61
CA ALA A 287 16.68 5.72 -18.10
C ALA A 287 16.13 5.55 -16.68
N GLU A 288 16.27 6.58 -15.84
CA GLU A 288 15.75 6.59 -14.48
C GLU A 288 14.22 6.67 -14.46
N VAL A 289 13.61 7.48 -15.33
CA VAL A 289 12.15 7.54 -15.48
C VAL A 289 11.60 6.20 -15.96
N GLU A 290 12.25 5.54 -16.91
CA GLU A 290 11.87 4.20 -17.36
C GLU A 290 12.00 3.16 -16.22
N ALA A 291 13.04 3.26 -15.40
CA ALA A 291 13.21 2.41 -14.22
C ALA A 291 12.09 2.62 -13.17
N VAL A 292 11.64 3.86 -12.96
CA VAL A 292 10.49 4.15 -12.08
C VAL A 292 9.19 3.59 -12.69
N ILE A 293 8.95 3.79 -13.99
CA ILE A 293 7.77 3.21 -14.66
C ILE A 293 7.80 1.67 -14.55
N ALA A 294 8.96 1.05 -14.70
CA ALA A 294 9.12 -0.39 -14.54
C ALA A 294 8.86 -0.88 -13.12
N HIS A 295 9.25 -0.11 -12.10
CA HIS A 295 8.89 -0.38 -10.71
C HIS A 295 7.35 -0.37 -10.53
N GLU A 296 6.68 0.66 -11.05
CA GLU A 296 5.21 0.77 -11.03
C GLU A 296 4.51 -0.36 -11.79
N LEU A 297 5.04 -0.75 -12.95
CA LEU A 297 4.57 -1.93 -13.69
C LEU A 297 4.75 -3.23 -12.90
N GLY A 298 5.75 -3.30 -12.01
CA GLY A 298 5.93 -4.40 -11.06
C GLY A 298 4.72 -4.56 -10.13
N HIS A 299 4.16 -3.46 -9.61
CA HIS A 299 2.95 -3.51 -8.81
C HIS A 299 1.74 -4.02 -9.59
N ILE A 300 1.62 -3.65 -10.86
CA ILE A 300 0.54 -4.12 -11.73
C ILE A 300 0.69 -5.62 -12.00
N LYS A 301 1.89 -6.04 -12.44
CA LYS A 301 2.15 -7.41 -12.84
C LYS A 301 2.06 -8.40 -11.66
N CYS A 302 2.44 -7.99 -10.46
CA CYS A 302 2.28 -8.78 -9.24
C CYS A 302 0.92 -8.57 -8.53
N GLU A 303 0.01 -7.80 -9.14
CA GLU A 303 -1.34 -7.51 -8.65
C GLU A 303 -1.40 -6.90 -7.23
N HIS A 304 -0.36 -6.17 -6.81
CA HIS A 304 -0.24 -5.59 -5.46
C HIS A 304 -1.38 -4.62 -5.12
N GLY A 305 -1.92 -3.89 -6.11
CA GLY A 305 -3.01 -2.93 -5.88
C GLY A 305 -4.30 -3.58 -5.33
N THR A 306 -4.61 -4.80 -5.75
CA THR A 306 -5.81 -5.52 -5.28
C THR A 306 -5.73 -5.85 -3.79
N TRP A 307 -4.55 -6.27 -3.34
CA TRP A 307 -4.27 -6.63 -1.96
C TRP A 307 -4.16 -5.41 -1.05
N LEU A 308 -3.65 -4.28 -1.56
CA LEU A 308 -3.61 -3.04 -0.79
C LEU A 308 -5.03 -2.51 -0.48
N SER A 309 -5.92 -2.56 -1.47
CA SER A 309 -7.34 -2.27 -1.27
C SER A 309 -7.97 -3.24 -0.26
N ALA A 310 -7.65 -4.53 -0.33
CA ALA A 310 -8.12 -5.54 0.62
C ALA A 310 -7.60 -5.33 2.06
N ALA A 311 -6.35 -4.87 2.20
CA ALA A 311 -5.70 -4.59 3.47
C ALA A 311 -6.36 -3.41 4.22
N ASN A 312 -6.59 -2.30 3.53
CA ASN A 312 -7.27 -1.12 4.10
C ASN A 312 -8.68 -1.45 4.58
N VAL A 313 -9.34 -2.31 3.83
CA VAL A 313 -10.64 -2.87 4.14
C VAL A 313 -10.64 -3.74 5.37
N LEU A 314 -9.67 -4.64 5.48
CA LEU A 314 -9.55 -5.53 6.62
C LEU A 314 -9.36 -4.71 7.90
N LEU A 315 -8.56 -3.64 7.82
CA LEU A 315 -8.33 -2.72 8.93
C LEU A 315 -9.60 -1.96 9.35
N VAL A 316 -10.32 -1.37 8.38
CA VAL A 316 -11.59 -0.67 8.66
C VAL A 316 -12.65 -1.65 9.17
N GLY A 317 -12.78 -2.81 8.55
CA GLY A 317 -13.75 -3.84 8.94
C GLY A 317 -13.49 -4.39 10.34
N ALA A 318 -12.22 -4.62 10.70
CA ALA A 318 -11.84 -5.08 12.03
C ALA A 318 -12.18 -4.03 13.10
N SER A 319 -12.02 -2.73 12.80
CA SER A 319 -12.43 -1.64 13.71
C SER A 319 -13.94 -1.56 13.98
N ALA A 320 -14.77 -2.15 13.10
CA ALA A 320 -16.22 -2.18 13.24
C ALA A 320 -16.76 -3.39 14.04
N LEU A 321 -15.88 -4.32 14.43
CA LEU A 321 -16.29 -5.47 15.23
C LEU A 321 -16.65 -5.03 16.66
N PRO A 322 -17.75 -5.54 17.25
CA PRO A 322 -18.18 -5.19 18.60
C PRO A 322 -17.36 -5.95 19.67
N LEU A 323 -16.03 -5.93 19.54
CA LEU A 323 -15.10 -6.58 20.45
C LEU A 323 -14.47 -5.55 21.41
N PRO A 324 -14.13 -5.94 22.65
CA PRO A 324 -13.46 -5.04 23.59
C PRO A 324 -12.11 -4.57 23.04
N ALA A 325 -11.77 -3.27 23.23
CA ALA A 325 -10.52 -2.69 22.76
C ALA A 325 -9.27 -3.44 23.23
N ARG A 326 -9.30 -4.04 24.44
CA ARG A 326 -8.20 -4.88 24.97
C ARG A 326 -7.92 -6.16 24.17
N VAL A 327 -8.90 -6.64 23.40
CA VAL A 327 -8.76 -7.81 22.52
C VAL A 327 -8.50 -7.37 21.10
N LEU A 328 -9.22 -6.34 20.64
CA LEU A 328 -9.15 -5.87 19.27
C LEU A 328 -7.87 -5.09 18.97
N GLY A 329 -7.39 -4.28 19.91
CA GLY A 329 -6.20 -3.43 19.75
C GLY A 329 -4.96 -4.21 19.30
N PRO A 330 -4.50 -5.22 20.06
CA PRO A 330 -3.32 -6.01 19.68
C PRO A 330 -3.46 -6.74 18.35
N VAL A 331 -4.68 -7.17 17.99
CA VAL A 331 -4.95 -7.82 16.70
C VAL A 331 -4.82 -6.82 15.56
N LEU A 332 -5.35 -5.60 15.71
CA LEU A 332 -5.22 -4.53 14.72
C LEU A 332 -3.76 -4.09 14.56
N GLU A 333 -3.03 -3.92 15.66
CA GLU A 333 -1.61 -3.55 15.64
C GLU A 333 -0.79 -4.57 14.85
N ARG A 334 -0.94 -5.85 15.19
CA ARG A 334 -0.21 -6.90 14.49
C ARG A 334 -0.60 -7.01 13.01
N LEU A 335 -1.90 -6.85 12.71
CA LEU A 335 -2.37 -6.80 11.34
C LEU A 335 -1.72 -5.65 10.56
N GLN A 336 -1.60 -4.46 11.16
CA GLN A 336 -0.91 -3.32 10.55
C GLN A 336 0.58 -3.59 10.34
N GLU A 337 1.25 -4.20 11.31
CA GLU A 337 2.68 -4.56 11.22
C GLU A 337 2.95 -5.51 10.06
N ASP A 338 2.17 -6.59 9.97
CA ASP A 338 2.35 -7.63 8.97
C ASP A 338 1.93 -7.14 7.57
N LEU A 339 0.89 -6.30 7.47
CA LEU A 339 0.55 -5.59 6.23
C LEU A 339 1.67 -4.65 5.80
N GLY A 340 2.27 -3.92 6.74
CA GLY A 340 3.44 -3.10 6.47
C GLY A 340 4.65 -3.93 6.05
N ALA A 341 4.84 -5.13 6.63
CA ALA A 341 5.88 -6.07 6.22
C ALA A 341 5.65 -6.60 4.81
N TRP A 342 4.39 -6.91 4.45
CA TRP A 342 4.01 -7.28 3.10
C TRP A 342 4.24 -6.14 2.09
N GLN A 343 3.85 -4.91 2.43
CA GLN A 343 4.13 -3.74 1.57
C GLN A 343 5.64 -3.61 1.30
N ARG A 344 6.47 -3.68 2.34
CA ARG A 344 7.94 -3.65 2.18
C ARG A 344 8.47 -4.79 1.31
N ALA A 345 7.89 -5.98 1.41
CA ALA A 345 8.28 -7.10 0.56
C ALA A 345 7.84 -6.93 -0.90
N ALA A 346 6.67 -6.31 -1.12
CA ALA A 346 6.16 -5.98 -2.45
C ALA A 346 7.08 -4.98 -3.17
N GLU A 347 7.63 -3.99 -2.45
CA GLU A 347 8.64 -3.06 -2.99
C GLU A 347 9.87 -3.82 -3.56
N LEU A 348 10.35 -4.87 -2.87
CA LEU A 348 11.47 -5.68 -3.36
C LEU A 348 11.15 -6.37 -4.69
N SER A 349 9.91 -6.80 -4.91
CA SER A 349 9.47 -7.35 -6.19
C SER A 349 9.44 -6.28 -7.28
N CYS A 350 8.99 -5.07 -6.94
CA CYS A 350 8.93 -3.93 -7.85
C CYS A 350 10.35 -3.43 -8.22
N ASP A 351 11.28 -3.42 -7.28
CA ASP A 351 12.69 -3.11 -7.54
C ASP A 351 13.34 -4.14 -8.48
N ARG A 352 12.97 -5.42 -8.36
CA ARG A 352 13.41 -6.44 -9.33
C ARG A 352 12.83 -6.17 -10.72
N ALA A 353 11.55 -5.81 -10.84
CA ALA A 353 10.97 -5.40 -12.12
C ALA A 353 11.70 -4.19 -12.72
N SER A 354 12.03 -3.20 -11.88
CA SER A 354 12.83 -2.04 -12.26
C SER A 354 14.19 -2.45 -12.82
N LEU A 355 14.90 -3.35 -12.14
CA LEU A 355 16.21 -3.87 -12.58
C LEU A 355 16.14 -4.69 -13.87
N LEU A 356 15.07 -5.48 -14.08
CA LEU A 356 14.89 -6.26 -15.31
C LEU A 356 14.73 -5.37 -16.55
N VAL A 357 14.06 -4.22 -16.39
CA VAL A 357 13.91 -3.24 -17.48
C VAL A 357 15.16 -2.37 -17.62
N ALA A 358 15.69 -1.84 -16.52
CA ALA A 358 16.86 -0.97 -16.54
C ALA A 358 18.11 -1.71 -17.05
N GLN A 359 18.26 -3.00 -16.69
CA GLN A 359 19.44 -3.84 -16.99
C GLN A 359 20.77 -3.26 -16.52
N ASP A 360 20.72 -2.23 -15.66
CA ASP A 360 21.84 -1.57 -15.04
C ASP A 360 21.47 -1.21 -13.59
N PRO A 361 22.09 -1.84 -12.58
CA PRO A 361 21.79 -1.55 -11.18
C PRO A 361 22.15 -0.11 -10.77
N TRP A 362 23.06 0.55 -11.49
CA TRP A 362 23.43 1.93 -11.18
C TRP A 362 22.30 2.92 -11.52
N VAL A 363 21.45 2.60 -12.51
CA VAL A 363 20.26 3.40 -12.84
C VAL A 363 19.26 3.36 -11.68
N ALA A 364 18.91 2.16 -11.21
CA ALA A 364 17.98 1.98 -10.10
C ALA A 364 18.50 2.64 -8.82
N LEU A 365 19.79 2.48 -8.51
CA LEU A 365 20.40 3.13 -7.35
C LEU A 365 20.42 4.66 -7.47
N SER A 366 20.65 5.19 -8.67
CA SER A 366 20.59 6.63 -8.93
C SER A 366 19.19 7.21 -8.70
N VAL A 367 18.13 6.49 -9.07
CA VAL A 367 16.75 6.86 -8.72
C VAL A 367 16.58 6.99 -7.21
N LEU A 368 16.99 5.97 -6.44
CA LEU A 368 16.85 5.97 -4.98
C LEU A 368 17.59 7.16 -4.32
N VAL A 369 18.81 7.44 -4.77
CA VAL A 369 19.59 8.59 -4.28
C VAL A 369 18.90 9.91 -4.62
N LYS A 370 18.42 10.08 -5.86
CA LYS A 370 17.74 11.32 -6.29
C LYS A 370 16.40 11.52 -5.57
N LEU A 371 15.64 10.46 -5.32
CA LEU A 371 14.41 10.56 -4.53
C LEU A 371 14.68 10.93 -3.07
N SER A 372 15.79 10.46 -2.51
CA SER A 372 16.16 10.75 -1.11
C SER A 372 16.80 12.13 -0.92
N GLY A 373 17.65 12.56 -1.85
CA GLY A 373 18.51 13.74 -1.70
C GLY A 373 18.36 14.81 -2.79
N GLY A 374 17.49 14.59 -3.79
CA GLY A 374 17.37 15.46 -4.96
C GLY A 374 18.52 15.30 -5.96
N SER A 375 18.51 16.09 -7.04
CA SER A 375 19.65 16.19 -7.95
C SER A 375 20.62 17.26 -7.45
N SER A 376 21.92 16.97 -7.46
CA SER A 376 22.97 17.92 -7.09
C SER A 376 22.76 19.29 -7.73
N MET A 377 22.63 20.32 -6.88
CA MET A 377 22.18 21.67 -7.19
C MET A 377 23.02 22.42 -8.24
N ASN A 378 24.17 21.87 -8.66
CA ASN A 378 25.10 22.50 -9.61
C ASN A 378 25.68 21.53 -10.67
N SER A 379 25.15 20.32 -10.83
CA SER A 379 25.71 19.38 -11.80
C SER A 379 24.93 19.36 -13.12
N PRO A 380 25.60 19.51 -14.29
CA PRO A 380 25.05 19.11 -15.59
C PRO A 380 24.51 17.66 -15.60
N SER A 381 24.93 16.84 -14.62
CA SER A 381 24.48 15.46 -14.35
C SER A 381 23.04 15.32 -13.87
N SER A 382 22.28 16.39 -13.59
CA SER A 382 20.87 16.24 -13.14
C SER A 382 20.05 15.41 -14.15
N LYS A 383 20.35 15.54 -15.45
CA LYS A 383 19.76 14.75 -16.55
C LYS A 383 20.55 13.52 -16.98
N GLN A 384 21.48 13.04 -16.16
CA GLN A 384 22.21 11.79 -16.36
C GLN A 384 22.12 10.93 -15.10
N VAL A 385 22.47 9.65 -15.22
CA VAL A 385 22.69 8.78 -14.07
C VAL A 385 23.83 9.37 -13.22
N LEU A 386 23.68 9.33 -11.89
CA LEU A 386 24.70 9.85 -10.99
C LEU A 386 26.05 9.11 -11.16
N PRO A 387 27.19 9.79 -10.92
CA PRO A 387 28.50 9.16 -10.97
C PRO A 387 28.60 7.95 -10.02
N LYS A 388 29.27 6.89 -10.48
CA LYS A 388 29.40 5.65 -9.71
C LYS A 388 30.06 5.85 -8.35
N GLU A 389 30.98 6.80 -8.24
CA GLU A 389 31.67 7.14 -7.00
C GLU A 389 30.69 7.68 -5.94
N GLN A 390 29.72 8.51 -6.36
CA GLN A 390 28.68 9.01 -5.48
C GLN A 390 27.72 7.90 -5.06
N LEU A 391 27.37 7.02 -5.99
CA LEU A 391 26.50 5.87 -5.73
C LEU A 391 27.17 4.84 -4.80
N GLN A 392 28.48 4.62 -4.95
CA GLN A 392 29.28 3.78 -4.05
C GLN A 392 29.33 4.36 -2.64
N ALA A 393 29.56 5.67 -2.50
CA ALA A 393 29.53 6.33 -1.20
C ALA A 393 28.16 6.19 -0.51
N PHE A 394 27.07 6.27 -1.28
CA PHE A 394 25.72 6.02 -0.75
C PHE A 394 25.52 4.57 -0.29
N LEU A 395 26.05 3.58 -1.02
CA LEU A 395 26.03 2.18 -0.59
C LEU A 395 26.87 1.94 0.66
N GLU A 396 28.02 2.58 0.78
CA GLU A 396 28.85 2.54 2.01
C GLU A 396 28.09 3.13 3.20
N GLN A 397 27.39 4.26 3.00
CA GLN A 397 26.52 4.84 4.01
C GLN A 397 25.41 3.86 4.46
N ALA A 398 24.77 3.15 3.52
CA ALA A 398 23.75 2.15 3.85
C ALA A 398 24.33 0.99 4.68
N LYS A 399 25.53 0.49 4.32
CA LYS A 399 26.21 -0.56 5.11
C LYS A 399 26.53 -0.11 6.54
N HIS A 400 27.02 1.11 6.70
CA HIS A 400 27.27 1.70 8.02
C HIS A 400 25.98 1.78 8.86
N TYR A 401 24.86 2.13 8.23
CA TYR A 401 23.56 2.14 8.91
C TYR A 401 23.15 0.73 9.38
N ASP A 402 23.27 -0.28 8.52
CA ASP A 402 22.94 -1.67 8.87
C ASP A 402 23.83 -2.20 10.01
N GLU A 403 25.13 -1.91 9.97
CA GLU A 403 26.07 -2.21 11.05
C GLU A 403 25.65 -1.53 12.36
N SER A 404 25.31 -0.24 12.32
CA SER A 404 24.86 0.51 13.51
C SER A 404 23.58 -0.07 14.11
N LYS A 405 22.64 -0.50 13.26
CA LYS A 405 21.39 -1.12 13.68
C LYS A 405 21.64 -2.50 14.31
N SER A 406 22.57 -3.28 13.76
CA SER A 406 22.96 -4.58 14.32
C SER A 406 23.65 -4.45 15.68
N GLN A 407 24.41 -3.37 15.91
CA GLN A 407 25.11 -3.09 17.17
C GLN A 407 24.16 -2.58 18.27
N GLN A 408 23.05 -1.93 17.91
CA GLN A 408 22.10 -1.39 18.88
C GLN A 408 21.21 -2.45 19.56
N GLY A 409 21.24 -3.71 19.12
CA GLY A 409 20.36 -4.76 19.66
C GLY A 409 18.87 -4.46 19.43
N PRO A 410 17.94 -5.38 19.74
CA PRO A 410 16.52 -5.07 19.70
C PRO A 410 16.26 -4.00 20.76
N LEU A 411 15.86 -2.80 20.34
CA LEU A 411 15.37 -1.75 21.23
C LEU A 411 14.23 -2.35 22.08
N GLN A 412 14.39 -2.29 23.41
CA GLN A 412 13.39 -2.68 24.41
C GLN A 412 12.14 -1.80 24.36
#